data_AF-A0A9J7B1K7-F1
#
_entry.id   AF-A0A9J7B1K7-F1
#
_cell.length_a   1.000
_cell.length_b   1.000
_cell.length_c   1.000
_cell.angle_alpha   90.00
_cell.angle_beta   90.00
_cell.angle_gamma   90.00
#
_symmetry.space_group_name_H-M   'P 1'
#
loop_
_entity.id
_entity.type
_entity.pdbx_description
1 polymer ?
#
loop_
_entity_poly.entity_id
_entity_poly.type
_entity_poly.pdbx_seq_one_letter_code
_entity_poly.pdbx_strand_id
1 'polypeptide(L)'
;MKFNLLAAAAMAGLIALSFPRASTAQNAEAIFSTDSMKPEIALDLAKSALDICRAAGYQVAIAVVDRSGLTQVVLRDRFAGAHTVDTATRKAWTAVSFRTATLDLGTLVKESPVMAGLPDITNALVLGGGIPVQAAGNIVGGIGISGAPGADLDHECAEKAIEKFQDLLDF
;
A
#
# COMPACT_ATOMS: atom_id res chain seq x y z
N MET A 1 -32.42 8.15 -89.86
CA MET A 1 -32.23 9.54 -89.36
C MET A 1 -33.12 9.69 -88.14
N LYS A 2 -32.71 9.94 -86.89
CA LYS A 2 -31.52 10.56 -86.28
C LYS A 2 -31.41 9.99 -84.84
N PHE A 3 -30.24 9.44 -84.48
CA PHE A 3 -29.30 9.90 -83.46
C PHE A 3 -29.69 9.71 -81.98
N ASN A 4 -28.95 8.82 -81.32
CA ASN A 4 -28.79 8.65 -79.87
C ASN A 4 -28.37 9.94 -79.19
N LEU A 5 -28.83 10.15 -77.94
CA LEU A 5 -28.06 10.86 -76.94
C LEU A 5 -28.26 10.20 -75.56
N LEU A 6 -27.17 9.60 -75.06
CA LEU A 6 -26.97 9.21 -73.67
C LEU A 6 -26.76 10.47 -72.81
N ALA A 7 -27.35 10.51 -71.61
CA ALA A 7 -26.94 11.42 -70.53
C ALA A 7 -27.04 10.67 -69.18
N ALA A 8 -25.91 10.13 -68.75
CA ALA A 8 -25.16 10.56 -67.56
C ALA A 8 -25.79 10.16 -66.21
N ALA A 9 -25.40 8.97 -65.72
CA ALA A 9 -25.58 8.57 -64.34
C ALA A 9 -24.64 9.38 -63.42
N ALA A 10 -25.21 10.16 -62.52
CA ALA A 10 -24.46 10.87 -61.48
C ALA A 10 -24.08 9.87 -60.36
N MET A 11 -22.86 9.36 -60.42
CA MET A 11 -22.25 8.57 -59.34
C MET A 11 -21.85 9.54 -58.21
N ALA A 12 -22.70 9.70 -57.21
CA ALA A 12 -22.34 10.42 -55.98
C ALA A 12 -21.34 9.57 -55.19
N GLY A 13 -20.06 9.87 -55.33
CA GLY A 13 -18.99 9.21 -54.58
C GLY A 13 -19.12 9.49 -53.08
N LEU A 14 -19.47 8.47 -52.30
CA LEU A 14 -19.25 8.48 -50.85
C LEU A 14 -17.73 8.47 -50.60
N ILE A 15 -17.16 9.64 -50.30
CA ILE A 15 -15.85 9.72 -49.67
C ILE A 15 -16.07 9.31 -48.21
N ALA A 16 -15.82 8.03 -47.90
CA ALA A 16 -15.72 7.57 -46.53
C ALA A 16 -14.50 8.28 -45.91
N LEU A 17 -14.77 9.28 -45.07
CA LEU A 17 -13.79 9.89 -44.19
C LEU A 17 -13.36 8.82 -43.18
N SER A 18 -12.33 8.07 -43.53
CA SER A 18 -11.61 7.19 -42.62
C SER A 18 -10.92 8.08 -41.58
N PHE A 19 -11.62 8.37 -40.48
CA PHE A 19 -10.97 8.93 -39.30
C PHE A 19 -9.92 7.91 -38.82
N PRO A 20 -8.63 8.27 -38.73
CA PRO A 20 -7.66 7.39 -38.13
C PRO A 20 -8.10 7.12 -36.69
N ARG A 21 -8.41 5.86 -36.39
CA ARG A 21 -8.59 5.38 -35.02
C ARG A 21 -7.27 5.65 -34.30
N ALA A 22 -7.24 6.66 -33.45
CA ALA A 22 -6.11 6.88 -32.56
C ALA A 22 -5.88 5.57 -31.79
N SER A 23 -4.70 4.99 -31.95
CA SER A 23 -4.27 3.74 -31.33
C SER A 23 -4.16 3.94 -29.82
N THR A 24 -5.27 3.73 -29.10
CA THR A 24 -5.26 3.67 -27.63
C THR A 24 -4.70 2.34 -27.11
N ALA A 25 -4.57 1.33 -27.97
CA ALA A 25 -4.17 -0.02 -27.59
C ALA A 25 -2.67 -0.18 -27.27
N GLN A 26 -1.79 0.66 -27.83
CA GLN A 26 -0.34 0.56 -27.59
C GLN A 26 0.11 1.12 -26.23
N ASN A 27 -0.69 1.95 -25.56
CA ASN A 27 -0.30 2.52 -24.27
C ASN A 27 -0.56 1.59 -23.08
N ALA A 28 -1.41 0.57 -23.22
CA ALA A 28 -1.71 -0.37 -22.14
C ALA A 28 -0.52 -1.30 -21.80
N GLU A 29 0.40 -1.54 -22.74
CA GLU A 29 1.64 -2.29 -22.48
C GLU A 29 2.67 -1.50 -21.67
N ALA A 30 2.57 -0.16 -21.61
CA ALA A 30 3.54 0.70 -20.95
C ALA A 30 3.18 1.07 -19.50
N ILE A 31 1.95 0.77 -19.06
CA ILE A 31 1.43 1.14 -17.73
C ILE A 31 0.86 -0.07 -17.00
N PHE A 32 0.87 -0.03 -15.68
CA PHE A 32 0.27 -1.05 -14.82
C PHE A 32 -0.64 -0.40 -13.78
N SER A 33 -1.59 -1.18 -13.28
CA SER A 33 -2.45 -0.81 -12.16
C SER A 33 -1.99 -1.55 -10.90
N THR A 34 -2.17 -0.92 -9.75
CA THR A 34 -1.96 -1.55 -8.44
C THR A 34 -3.13 -1.23 -7.53
N ASP A 35 -3.48 -2.19 -6.68
CA ASP A 35 -4.39 -1.94 -5.57
C ASP A 35 -3.64 -1.25 -4.43
N SER A 36 -4.35 -0.41 -3.70
CA SER A 36 -3.82 0.24 -2.51
C SER A 36 -4.94 0.55 -1.50
N MET A 37 -4.56 0.57 -0.22
CA MET A 37 -5.48 0.85 0.87
C MET A 37 -6.08 2.26 0.76
N LYS A 38 -7.39 2.36 0.93
CA LYS A 38 -8.08 3.64 1.04
C LYS A 38 -7.76 4.33 2.37
N PRO A 39 -7.61 5.66 2.41
CA PRO A 39 -7.34 6.40 3.64
C PRO A 39 -8.35 6.16 4.77
N GLU A 40 -9.63 5.92 4.43
CA GLU A 40 -10.68 5.61 5.42
C GLU A 40 -10.38 4.31 6.15
N ILE A 41 -9.94 3.27 5.42
CA ILE A 41 -9.56 1.99 5.99
C ILE A 41 -8.28 2.12 6.81
N ALA A 42 -7.31 2.91 6.34
CA ALA A 42 -6.10 3.21 7.09
C ALA A 42 -6.39 3.90 8.43
N LEU A 43 -7.35 4.83 8.45
CA LEU A 43 -7.78 5.52 9.67
C LEU A 43 -8.47 4.57 10.65
N ASP A 44 -9.37 3.72 10.16
CA ASP A 44 -10.08 2.76 11.00
C ASP A 44 -9.14 1.68 11.57
N LEU A 45 -8.19 1.20 10.76
CA LEU A 45 -7.13 0.30 11.20
C LEU A 45 -6.27 0.96 12.29
N ALA A 46 -5.83 2.21 12.08
CA ALA A 46 -5.02 2.93 13.06
C ALA A 46 -5.75 3.15 14.40
N LYS A 47 -7.05 3.49 14.35
CA LYS A 47 -7.89 3.63 15.55
C LYS A 47 -8.04 2.30 16.29
N SER A 48 -8.34 1.22 15.57
CA SER A 48 -8.45 -0.12 16.15
C SER A 48 -7.16 -0.54 16.85
N ALA A 49 -6.01 -0.32 16.21
CA ALA A 49 -4.70 -0.59 16.79
C ALA A 49 -4.40 0.25 18.05
N LEU A 50 -4.73 1.54 18.03
CA LEU A 50 -4.59 2.42 19.19
C LEU A 50 -5.44 1.92 20.37
N ASP A 51 -6.69 1.53 20.11
CA ASP A 51 -7.60 1.03 21.15
C ASP A 51 -7.15 -0.32 21.72
N ILE A 52 -6.63 -1.22 20.88
CA ILE A 52 -6.05 -2.50 21.30
C ILE A 52 -4.84 -2.26 22.23
N CYS A 53 -3.91 -1.39 21.82
CA CYS A 53 -2.74 -1.07 22.64
C CYS A 53 -3.11 -0.37 23.96
N ARG A 54 -4.12 0.51 23.95
CA ARG A 54 -4.65 1.13 25.18
C ARG A 54 -5.27 0.11 26.12
N ALA A 55 -6.03 -0.84 25.59
CA ALA A 55 -6.62 -1.91 26.39
C ALA A 55 -5.56 -2.80 27.06
N ALA A 56 -4.37 -2.92 26.45
CA ALA A 56 -3.21 -3.59 27.01
C ALA A 56 -2.38 -2.71 27.97
N GLY A 57 -2.77 -1.44 28.18
CA GLY A 57 -2.09 -0.49 29.07
C GLY A 57 -0.92 0.25 28.44
N TYR A 58 -0.79 0.23 27.11
CA TYR A 58 0.32 0.87 26.39
C TYR A 58 -0.04 2.27 25.90
N GLN A 59 0.98 3.11 25.75
CA GLN A 59 0.87 4.48 25.24
C GLN A 59 1.77 4.59 24.00
N VAL A 60 1.17 4.52 22.82
CA VAL A 60 1.89 4.27 21.55
C VAL A 60 1.64 5.34 20.49
N ALA A 61 2.50 5.38 19.48
CA ALA A 61 2.16 5.92 18.17
C ALA A 61 1.85 4.79 17.18
N ILE A 62 0.88 5.04 16.31
CA ILE A 62 0.47 4.19 15.20
C ILE A 62 0.71 4.95 13.91
N ALA A 63 1.33 4.31 12.92
CA ALA A 63 1.44 4.82 11.57
C ALA A 63 0.90 3.79 10.59
N VAL A 64 0.16 4.24 9.59
CA VAL A 64 -0.29 3.43 8.46
C VAL A 64 0.21 4.06 7.17
N VAL A 65 0.84 3.26 6.32
CA VAL A 65 1.34 3.64 5.00
C VAL A 65 0.58 2.92 3.90
N ASP A 66 0.51 3.54 2.73
CA ASP A 66 -0.04 2.93 1.53
C ASP A 66 0.93 1.91 0.90
N ARG A 67 0.54 1.37 -0.27
CA ARG A 67 1.33 0.36 -0.99
C ARG A 67 2.72 0.86 -1.40
N SER A 68 2.86 2.16 -1.62
CA SER A 68 4.10 2.82 -1.99
C SER A 68 4.94 3.22 -0.77
N GLY A 69 4.46 2.94 0.45
CA GLY A 69 5.13 3.31 1.70
C GLY A 69 4.91 4.77 2.08
N LEU A 70 3.99 5.49 1.42
CA LEU A 70 3.66 6.86 1.79
C LEU A 70 2.70 6.85 2.97
N THR A 71 2.97 7.70 3.96
CA THR A 71 2.16 7.77 5.18
C THR A 71 0.76 8.31 4.87
N GLN A 72 -0.27 7.54 5.23
CA GLN A 72 -1.67 7.95 5.14
C GLN A 72 -2.17 8.45 6.49
N VAL A 73 -1.81 7.78 7.59
CA VAL A 73 -2.31 8.09 8.94
C VAL A 73 -1.19 7.98 9.96
N VAL A 74 -1.16 8.94 10.90
CA VAL A 74 -0.38 8.86 12.13
C VAL A 74 -1.27 9.25 13.29
N LEU A 75 -1.37 8.38 14.30
CA LEU A 75 -1.99 8.66 15.58
C LEU A 75 -0.94 8.54 16.68
N ARG A 76 -0.92 9.48 17.62
CA ARG A 76 -0.02 9.42 18.79
C ARG A 76 -0.83 9.55 20.06
N ASP A 77 -0.70 8.59 20.97
CA ASP A 77 -1.35 8.69 22.27
C ASP A 77 -0.71 9.78 23.14
N ARG A 78 -1.48 10.30 24.09
CA ARG A 78 -1.13 11.47 24.90
C ARG A 78 0.26 11.33 25.52
N PHE A 79 0.56 10.16 26.09
CA PHE A 79 1.80 9.92 26.84
C PHE A 79 2.85 9.11 26.06
N ALA A 80 2.61 8.82 24.78
CA ALA A 80 3.61 8.17 23.93
C ALA A 80 4.83 9.08 23.73
N GLY A 81 6.04 8.52 23.86
CA GLY A 81 7.30 9.25 23.74
C GLY A 81 7.49 9.89 22.37
N ALA A 82 8.23 11.00 22.28
CA ALA A 82 8.37 11.78 21.03
C ALA A 82 8.96 10.99 19.85
N HIS A 83 9.83 10.01 20.12
CA HIS A 83 10.47 9.17 19.09
C HIS A 83 9.50 8.18 18.42
N THR A 84 8.36 7.88 19.06
CA THR A 84 7.45 6.81 18.63
C THR A 84 6.82 7.10 17.27
N VAL A 85 6.61 8.38 16.91
CA VAL A 85 6.01 8.77 15.62
C VAL A 85 6.90 8.37 14.44
N ASP A 86 8.17 8.77 14.47
CA ASP A 86 9.14 8.40 13.43
C ASP A 86 9.37 6.88 13.42
N THR A 87 9.50 6.29 14.61
CA THR A 87 9.72 4.85 14.78
C THR A 87 8.58 4.03 14.18
N ALA A 88 7.32 4.37 14.49
CA ALA A 88 6.14 3.71 13.93
C ALA A 88 6.07 3.87 12.40
N THR A 89 6.34 5.08 11.90
CA THR A 89 6.33 5.37 10.46
C THR A 89 7.37 4.54 9.71
N ARG A 90 8.60 4.47 10.24
CA ARG A 90 9.69 3.67 9.66
C ARG A 90 9.43 2.17 9.75
N LYS A 91 8.82 1.68 10.83
CA LYS A 91 8.38 0.28 10.94
C LYS A 91 7.35 -0.07 9.86
N ALA A 92 6.34 0.78 9.66
CA ALA A 92 5.32 0.60 8.62
C ALA A 92 5.93 0.60 7.22
N TRP A 93 6.79 1.58 6.92
CA TRP A 93 7.51 1.69 5.67
C TRP A 93 8.39 0.46 5.40
N THR A 94 9.14 0.02 6.43
CA THR A 94 9.99 -1.17 6.34
C THR A 94 9.16 -2.41 6.02
N ALA A 95 8.03 -2.57 6.70
CA ALA A 95 7.16 -3.73 6.48
C ALA A 95 6.66 -3.84 5.04
N VAL A 96 6.28 -2.72 4.42
CA VAL A 96 5.86 -2.67 3.00
C VAL A 96 7.04 -2.84 2.05
N SER A 97 8.15 -2.13 2.30
CA SER A 97 9.32 -2.12 1.41
C SER A 97 9.99 -3.49 1.33
N PHE A 98 10.15 -4.16 2.48
CA PHE A 98 10.74 -5.48 2.57
C PHE A 98 9.72 -6.61 2.49
N ARG A 99 8.43 -6.28 2.40
CA ARG A 99 7.31 -7.23 2.28
C ARG A 99 7.29 -8.29 3.40
N THR A 100 7.78 -7.91 4.57
CA THR A 100 8.09 -8.81 5.68
C THR A 100 7.85 -8.06 6.98
N ALA A 101 7.31 -8.71 8.00
CA ALA A 101 7.17 -8.05 9.28
C ALA A 101 8.55 -7.68 9.86
N THR A 102 8.61 -6.51 10.48
CA THR A 102 9.86 -5.99 11.08
C THR A 102 10.38 -6.87 12.23
N LEU A 103 9.49 -7.62 12.88
CA LEU A 103 9.86 -8.61 13.91
C LEU A 103 10.67 -9.75 13.28
N ASP A 104 10.18 -10.31 12.18
CA ASP A 104 10.84 -11.39 11.44
C ASP A 104 12.17 -10.93 10.83
N LEU A 105 12.21 -9.71 10.26
CA LEU A 105 13.46 -9.11 9.81
C LEU A 105 14.48 -9.01 10.97
N GLY A 106 14.02 -8.68 12.18
CA GLY A 106 14.85 -8.65 13.38
C GLY A 106 15.48 -10.00 13.71
N THR A 107 14.73 -11.08 13.53
CA THR A 107 15.23 -12.46 13.66
C THR A 107 16.26 -12.77 12.57
N LEU A 108 15.95 -12.46 11.32
CA LEU A 108 16.85 -12.70 10.18
C LEU A 108 18.20 -11.98 10.31
N VAL A 109 18.21 -10.72 10.79
CA VAL A 109 19.45 -9.96 11.03
C VAL A 109 20.32 -10.63 12.09
N LYS A 110 19.71 -11.21 13.14
CA LYS A 110 20.46 -11.90 14.20
C LYS A 110 21.03 -13.24 13.75
N GLU A 111 20.30 -13.96 12.90
CA GLU A 111 20.64 -15.31 12.48
C GLU A 111 21.55 -15.37 11.25
N SER A 112 21.57 -14.31 10.43
CA SER A 112 22.31 -14.28 9.16
C SER A 112 23.28 -13.10 9.09
N PRO A 113 24.61 -13.34 9.07
CA PRO A 113 25.60 -12.28 8.83
C PRO A 113 25.40 -11.52 7.51
N VAL A 114 24.80 -12.16 6.50
CA VAL A 114 24.49 -11.53 5.21
C VAL A 114 23.42 -10.44 5.37
N MET A 115 22.54 -10.56 6.36
CA MET A 115 21.47 -9.59 6.63
C MET A 115 21.90 -8.46 7.57
N ALA A 116 23.15 -8.47 8.08
CA ALA A 116 23.62 -7.51 9.08
C ALA A 116 23.52 -6.03 8.62
N GLY A 117 23.56 -5.77 7.31
CA GLY A 117 23.44 -4.43 6.75
C GLY A 117 22.00 -3.92 6.54
N LEU A 118 20.97 -4.72 6.82
CA LEU A 118 19.57 -4.26 6.65
C LEU A 118 19.24 -2.98 7.44
N PRO A 119 19.70 -2.80 8.70
CA PRO A 119 19.47 -1.56 9.44
C PRO A 119 20.16 -0.32 8.86
N ASP A 120 21.18 -0.50 8.00
CA ASP A 120 21.92 0.60 7.37
C ASP A 120 21.20 1.19 6.14
N ILE A 121 20.14 0.52 5.66
CA ILE A 121 19.32 1.01 4.56
C ILE A 121 18.52 2.22 5.04
N THR A 122 18.58 3.32 4.27
CA THR A 122 17.83 4.54 4.56
C THR A 122 16.36 4.24 4.85
N ASN A 123 15.84 4.83 5.93
CA ASN A 123 14.49 4.63 6.49
C ASN A 123 14.19 3.26 7.09
N ALA A 124 14.95 2.21 6.77
CA ALA A 124 14.71 0.88 7.32
C ALA A 124 14.80 0.90 8.84
N LEU A 125 13.90 0.16 9.48
CA LEU A 125 13.89 -0.02 10.92
C LEU A 125 13.51 -1.46 11.25
N VAL A 126 14.53 -2.25 11.53
CA VAL A 126 14.45 -3.69 11.79
C VAL A 126 14.17 -3.94 13.27
N LEU A 127 13.01 -3.46 13.73
CA LEU A 127 12.53 -3.57 15.10
C LEU A 127 11.03 -3.87 15.07
N GLY A 128 10.59 -4.91 15.76
CA GLY A 128 9.19 -5.40 15.75
C GLY A 128 8.14 -4.32 15.98
N GLY A 129 6.96 -4.49 15.39
CA GLY A 129 5.83 -3.55 15.45
C GLY A 129 5.33 -3.06 14.08
N GLY A 130 6.09 -3.33 13.01
CA GLY A 130 5.69 -3.11 11.62
C GLY A 130 5.24 -4.39 10.92
N ILE A 131 4.07 -4.38 10.26
CA ILE A 131 3.47 -5.53 9.56
C ILE A 131 2.87 -5.09 8.21
N PRO A 132 3.14 -5.80 7.10
CA PRO A 132 2.48 -5.53 5.82
C PRO A 132 1.00 -5.93 5.91
N VAL A 133 0.12 -5.07 5.39
CA VAL A 133 -1.32 -5.34 5.30
C VAL A 133 -1.63 -5.89 3.91
N GLN A 134 -2.29 -7.04 3.85
CA GLN A 134 -2.59 -7.75 2.61
C GLN A 134 -4.10 -7.80 2.35
N ALA A 135 -4.47 -7.77 1.07
CA ALA A 135 -5.82 -7.97 0.57
C ALA A 135 -5.75 -8.80 -0.71
N ALA A 136 -6.54 -9.87 -0.82
CA ALA A 136 -6.53 -10.79 -1.96
C ALA A 136 -5.11 -11.25 -2.40
N GLY A 137 -4.23 -11.51 -1.42
CA GLY A 137 -2.83 -11.92 -1.67
C GLY A 137 -1.88 -10.80 -2.13
N ASN A 138 -2.34 -9.55 -2.20
CA ASN A 138 -1.52 -8.38 -2.53
C ASN A 138 -1.27 -7.53 -1.28
N ILE A 139 -0.05 -7.05 -1.09
CA ILE A 139 0.19 -5.97 -0.13
C ILE A 139 -0.57 -4.74 -0.63
N VAL A 140 -1.32 -4.09 0.26
CA VAL A 140 -2.07 -2.86 -0.04
C VAL A 140 -1.62 -1.67 0.81
N GLY A 141 -0.85 -1.94 1.87
CA GLY A 141 -0.27 -0.97 2.78
C GLY A 141 0.51 -1.65 3.89
N GLY A 142 0.81 -0.92 4.96
CA GLY A 142 1.47 -1.45 6.15
C GLY A 142 1.15 -0.63 7.38
N ILE A 143 1.11 -1.30 8.52
CA ILE A 143 0.95 -0.67 9.83
C ILE A 143 2.27 -0.75 10.60
N GLY A 144 2.57 0.27 11.38
CA GLY A 144 3.69 0.32 12.30
C GLY A 144 3.26 0.88 13.65
N ILE A 145 3.70 0.25 14.73
CA ILE A 145 3.38 0.62 16.11
C ILE A 145 4.67 0.82 16.89
N SER A 146 4.70 1.83 17.75
CA SER A 146 5.82 2.09 18.64
C SER A 146 5.38 2.68 19.97
N GLY A 147 5.88 2.11 21.07
CA GLY A 147 5.79 2.70 22.41
C GLY A 147 5.38 1.74 23.52
N ALA A 148 5.03 0.49 23.18
CA ALA A 148 4.86 -0.56 24.19
C ALA A 148 6.22 -0.88 24.86
N PRO A 149 6.22 -1.51 26.05
CA PRO A 149 7.46 -1.88 26.75
C PRO A 149 8.40 -2.81 25.95
N GLY A 150 7.88 -3.50 24.93
CA GLY A 150 8.62 -4.40 24.05
C GLY A 150 8.11 -4.29 22.60
N ALA A 151 9.01 -4.50 21.64
CA ALA A 151 8.71 -4.41 20.21
C ALA A 151 7.83 -5.58 19.70
N ASP A 152 7.87 -6.71 20.40
CA ASP A 152 6.94 -7.84 20.28
C ASP A 152 5.51 -7.45 20.69
N LEU A 153 5.36 -6.61 21.72
CA LEU A 153 4.05 -6.11 22.16
C LEU A 153 3.46 -5.07 21.19
N ASP A 154 4.32 -4.24 20.58
CA ASP A 154 3.91 -3.39 19.46
C ASP A 154 3.40 -4.25 18.28
N HIS A 155 4.07 -5.37 18.01
CA HIS A 155 3.72 -6.29 16.92
C HIS A 155 2.38 -7.00 17.20
N GLU A 156 2.18 -7.52 18.41
CA GLU A 156 0.93 -8.17 18.82
C GLU A 156 -0.29 -7.22 18.69
N CYS A 157 -0.14 -5.95 19.04
CA CYS A 157 -1.21 -4.96 18.80
C CYS A 157 -1.54 -4.82 17.31
N ALA A 158 -0.53 -4.81 16.45
CA ALA A 158 -0.70 -4.66 15.01
C ALA A 158 -1.36 -5.90 14.39
N GLU A 159 -0.96 -7.10 14.79
CA GLU A 159 -1.57 -8.36 14.33
C GLU A 159 -3.06 -8.40 14.67
N LYS A 160 -3.41 -8.18 15.95
CA LYS A 160 -4.80 -8.14 16.41
C LYS A 160 -5.63 -7.06 15.71
N ALA A 161 -5.01 -5.94 15.34
CA ALA A 161 -5.68 -4.90 14.59
C ALA A 161 -5.97 -5.36 13.16
N ILE A 162 -5.01 -5.98 12.47
CA ILE A 162 -5.18 -6.51 11.10
C ILE A 162 -6.22 -7.62 11.06
N GLU A 163 -6.21 -8.55 12.02
CA GLU A 163 -7.17 -9.65 12.11
C GLU A 163 -8.64 -9.17 12.06
N LYS A 164 -8.94 -8.03 12.70
CA LYS A 164 -10.29 -7.45 12.69
C LYS A 164 -10.73 -6.91 11.33
N PHE A 165 -9.79 -6.66 10.42
CA PHE A 165 -10.04 -6.12 9.08
C PHE A 165 -9.86 -7.18 8.00
N GLN A 166 -9.44 -8.41 8.35
CA GLN A 166 -9.13 -9.44 7.38
C GLN A 166 -10.34 -9.79 6.49
N ASP A 167 -11.54 -9.90 7.08
CA ASP A 167 -12.79 -10.15 6.33
C ASP A 167 -13.12 -9.05 5.30
N LEU A 168 -12.68 -7.81 5.54
CA LEU A 168 -12.85 -6.70 4.60
C LEU A 168 -11.83 -6.74 3.45
N LEU A 169 -10.69 -7.39 3.69
CA LEU A 169 -9.53 -7.41 2.79
C LEU A 169 -9.47 -8.69 1.92
N ASP A 170 -10.14 -9.78 2.33
CA ASP A 170 -10.11 -11.09 1.64
C ASP A 170 -11.24 -11.29 0.61
N PHE A 171 -11.57 -10.25 -0.15
CA PHE A 171 -12.61 -10.29 -1.18
C PHE A 171 -12.29 -11.22 -2.37
#